data_AF-A0A1G6Z3K6-F1
#
_entry.id   AF-A0A1G6Z3K6-F1
#
_cell.length_a   1.000
_cell.length_b   1.000
_cell.length_c   1.000
_cell.angle_alpha   90.00
_cell.angle_beta   90.00
_cell.angle_gamma   90.00
#
_symmetry.space_group_name_H-M   'P 1'
#
loop_
_entity.id
_entity.type
_entity.pdbx_description
1 polymer ?
#
loop_
_entity_poly.entity_id
_entity_poly.type
_entity_poly.pdbx_seq_one_letter_code
_entity_poly.pdbx_strand_id
1 'polypeptide(L)'
;MQRDELEHLSKAELIELVLRLQRPEKTSRTSSKPPSTDRKERRERAKPGGAKPGHEGRSRPLSDDVSERVAHRPEVCPCCRMELAPGLPTEAAGVWEPIELPAVRPRVVHHHRLAVRCPGCGTRAVAPVPVSGTPFGPRLHAVATYLKTYQALS
;
A
#
# COMPACT_ATOMS: atom_id res chain seq x y z
N MET A 1 46.65 -13.45 13.68
CA MET A 1 47.24 -14.08 14.87
C MET A 1 48.54 -14.70 14.43
N GLN A 2 49.65 -14.28 15.02
CA GLN A 2 50.97 -14.83 14.74
C GLN A 2 51.19 -16.11 15.56
N ARG A 3 52.13 -16.96 15.14
CA ARG A 3 52.39 -18.26 15.79
C ARG A 3 52.75 -18.09 17.27
N ASP A 4 53.58 -17.10 17.56
CA ASP A 4 54.05 -16.80 18.92
C ASP A 4 52.91 -16.40 19.85
N GLU A 5 51.88 -15.71 19.34
CA GLU A 5 50.69 -15.34 20.11
C GLU A 5 49.86 -16.56 20.53
N LEU A 6 49.86 -17.64 19.73
CA LEU A 6 49.14 -18.88 20.02
C LEU A 6 49.83 -19.72 21.09
N GLU A 7 51.17 -19.64 21.16
CA GLU A 7 51.98 -20.39 22.13
C GLU A 7 51.82 -19.85 23.57
N HIS A 8 51.36 -18.61 23.71
CA HIS A 8 51.07 -17.99 25.00
C HIS A 8 49.64 -18.19 25.51
N LEU A 9 48.75 -18.79 24.71
CA LEU A 9 47.39 -19.07 25.14
C LEU A 9 47.35 -20.24 26.13
N SER A 10 46.51 -20.10 27.13
CA SER A 10 46.20 -21.21 28.03
C SER A 10 45.49 -22.34 27.27
N LYS A 11 45.56 -23.55 27.81
CA LYS A 11 44.85 -24.72 27.26
C LYS A 11 43.34 -24.46 27.11
N ALA A 12 42.74 -23.71 28.04
CA ALA A 12 41.31 -23.37 27.98
C ALA A 12 41.00 -22.43 26.81
N GLU A 13 41.83 -21.40 26.60
CA GLU A 13 41.67 -20.45 25.49
C GLU A 13 41.89 -21.12 24.13
N LEU A 14 42.86 -22.04 24.04
CA LEU A 14 43.07 -22.85 22.83
C LEU A 14 41.86 -23.74 22.53
N ILE A 15 41.28 -24.40 23.54
CA ILE A 15 40.07 -25.22 23.37
C ILE A 15 38.91 -24.35 22.87
N GLU A 16 38.68 -23.18 23.48
CA GLU A 16 37.60 -22.29 23.09
C GLU A 16 37.78 -21.76 21.66
N LEU A 17 39.01 -21.38 21.29
CA LEU A 17 39.34 -20.92 19.95
C LEU A 17 39.07 -22.01 18.90
N VAL A 18 39.49 -23.25 19.17
CA VAL A 18 39.24 -24.39 18.27
C VAL A 18 37.75 -24.67 18.13
N LEU A 19 36.99 -24.63 19.23
CA LEU A 19 35.53 -24.83 19.19
C LEU A 19 34.81 -23.76 18.36
N ARG A 20 35.25 -22.50 18.44
CA ARG A 20 34.72 -21.41 17.58
C ARG A 20 35.05 -21.64 16.11
N LEU A 21 36.26 -22.09 15.77
CA LEU A 21 36.65 -22.39 14.39
C LEU A 21 35.87 -23.56 13.78
N GLN A 22 35.48 -24.55 14.60
CA GLN A 22 34.64 -25.67 14.16
C GLN A 22 33.16 -25.29 13.97
N ARG A 23 32.73 -24.16 14.52
CA ARG A 23 31.35 -23.66 14.44
C ARG A 23 31.33 -22.20 13.99
N PRO A 24 31.74 -21.91 12.74
CA PRO A 24 31.72 -20.56 12.21
C PRO A 24 30.29 -20.01 12.22
N GLU A 25 30.16 -18.69 12.32
CA GLU A 25 28.85 -18.05 12.32
C GLU A 25 28.07 -18.39 11.03
N LYS A 26 26.80 -18.75 11.22
CA LYS A 26 25.90 -19.10 10.12
C LYS A 26 25.42 -17.84 9.41
N THR A 27 25.95 -17.61 8.21
CA THR A 27 25.49 -16.59 7.25
C THR A 27 24.63 -17.22 6.16
N SER A 28 23.98 -16.43 5.31
CA SER A 28 23.27 -16.95 4.13
C SER A 28 24.19 -17.62 3.11
N ARG A 29 25.51 -17.34 3.17
CA ARG A 29 26.52 -17.94 2.29
C ARG A 29 27.04 -19.28 2.80
N THR A 30 26.93 -19.52 4.11
CA THR A 30 27.45 -20.72 4.79
C THR A 30 26.36 -21.57 5.45
N SER A 31 25.08 -21.22 5.25
CA SER A 31 23.95 -21.96 5.80
C SER A 31 22.69 -21.77 4.95
N SER A 32 21.67 -22.59 5.18
CA SER A 32 20.34 -22.49 4.55
C SER A 32 19.50 -21.28 5.00
N LYS A 33 20.13 -20.29 5.65
CA LYS A 33 19.46 -19.03 6.01
C LYS A 33 19.24 -18.18 4.74
N PRO A 34 18.07 -17.55 4.59
CA PRO A 34 17.82 -16.69 3.44
C PRO A 34 18.70 -15.43 3.48
N PRO A 35 19.10 -14.86 2.32
CA PRO A 35 19.94 -13.66 2.23
C PRO A 35 19.37 -12.43 2.96
N SER A 36 18.06 -12.38 3.17
CA SER A 36 17.38 -11.32 3.93
C SER A 36 17.71 -11.32 5.43
N THR A 37 18.22 -12.43 5.96
CA THR A 37 18.63 -12.54 7.38
C THR A 37 20.10 -12.18 7.62
N ASP A 38 20.88 -11.96 6.56
CA ASP A 38 22.22 -11.40 6.70
C ASP A 38 22.13 -9.93 7.03
N ARG A 39 22.71 -9.54 8.18
CA ARG A 39 22.77 -8.14 8.58
C ARG A 39 23.80 -7.45 7.68
N LYS A 40 23.35 -6.57 6.77
CA LYS A 40 24.28 -5.72 6.02
C LYS A 40 25.11 -4.90 7.00
N GLU A 41 26.42 -5.06 6.96
CA GLU A 41 27.34 -4.26 7.76
C GLU A 41 27.12 -2.77 7.46
N ARG A 42 26.95 -1.99 8.52
CA ARG A 42 26.90 -0.54 8.42
C ARG A 42 28.30 -0.07 8.06
N ARG A 43 28.49 0.43 6.84
CA ARG A 43 29.75 1.07 6.43
C ARG A 43 30.11 2.15 7.47
N GLU A 44 31.38 2.23 7.86
CA GLU A 44 31.88 3.18 8.86
C GLU A 44 31.54 4.65 8.52
N ARG A 45 31.38 4.97 7.23
CA ARG A 45 31.01 6.29 6.71
C ARG A 45 29.53 6.41 6.31
N ALA A 46 28.65 5.56 6.83
CA ALA A 46 27.22 5.67 6.58
C ALA A 46 26.68 6.97 7.19
N LYS A 47 26.22 7.90 6.34
CA LYS A 47 25.49 9.10 6.76
C LYS A 47 24.14 8.68 7.37
N PRO A 48 23.60 9.44 8.34
CA PRO A 48 22.24 9.22 8.83
C PRO A 48 21.27 9.18 7.65
N GLY A 49 20.43 8.15 7.59
CA GLY A 49 19.34 8.10 6.62
C GLY A 49 18.27 9.11 7.00
N GLY A 50 17.81 9.91 6.03
CA GLY A 50 16.80 10.95 6.25
C GLY A 50 17.05 12.16 5.36
N ALA A 51 16.02 12.99 5.19
CA ALA A 51 16.17 14.29 4.56
C ALA A 51 17.15 15.13 5.39
N LYS A 52 18.15 15.75 4.75
CA LYS A 52 19.08 16.64 5.44
C LYS A 52 18.33 17.89 5.96
N PRO A 53 18.82 18.55 7.01
CA PRO A 53 18.33 19.87 7.39
C PRO A 53 18.34 20.82 6.18
N GLY A 54 17.23 21.49 5.91
CA GLY A 54 17.06 22.39 4.76
C GLY A 54 16.45 21.76 3.50
N HIS A 55 16.07 20.47 3.52
CA HIS A 55 15.24 19.92 2.45
C HIS A 55 13.81 20.44 2.58
N GLU A 56 13.34 21.18 1.57
CA GLU A 56 11.94 21.50 1.43
C GLU A 56 11.14 20.21 1.21
N GLY A 57 10.10 20.03 2.02
CA GLY A 57 9.15 18.96 1.85
C GLY A 57 8.42 19.14 0.53
N ARG A 58 8.52 18.18 -0.37
CA ARG A 58 7.72 18.18 -1.61
C ARG A 58 6.40 17.48 -1.32
N SER A 59 5.37 18.26 -1.00
CA SER A 59 4.00 17.78 -0.95
C SER A 59 3.32 17.92 -2.31
N ARG A 60 2.26 17.14 -2.53
CA ARG A 60 1.36 17.36 -3.67
C ARG A 60 0.79 18.79 -3.57
N PRO A 61 0.68 19.54 -4.68
CA PRO A 61 -0.08 20.77 -4.68
C PRO A 61 -1.55 20.50 -4.35
N LEU A 62 -2.21 21.50 -3.76
CA LEU A 62 -3.65 21.50 -3.57
C LEU A 62 -4.37 21.61 -4.93
N SER A 63 -5.60 21.14 -4.98
CA SER A 63 -6.39 21.04 -6.21
C SER A 63 -7.14 22.35 -6.45
N ASP A 64 -7.12 22.87 -7.67
CA ASP A 64 -7.86 24.09 -8.02
C ASP A 64 -9.38 23.83 -8.09
N ASP A 65 -9.77 22.66 -8.58
CA ASP A 65 -11.17 22.21 -8.70
C ASP A 65 -11.48 21.18 -7.61
N VAL A 66 -12.40 21.54 -6.70
CA VAL A 66 -12.75 20.74 -5.51
C VAL A 66 -14.25 20.51 -5.50
N SER A 67 -14.66 19.24 -5.43
CA SER A 67 -16.07 18.86 -5.44
C SER A 67 -16.84 19.27 -4.18
N GLU A 68 -16.19 19.33 -3.02
CA GLU A 68 -16.81 19.69 -1.74
C GLU A 68 -15.81 20.40 -0.81
N ARG A 69 -16.25 21.45 -0.11
CA ARG A 69 -15.46 22.16 0.91
C ARG A 69 -16.13 22.02 2.28
N VAL A 70 -15.44 21.36 3.21
CA VAL A 70 -15.89 21.19 4.59
C VAL A 70 -14.97 21.98 5.53
N ALA A 71 -15.56 22.88 6.32
CA ALA A 71 -14.83 23.64 7.34
C ALA A 71 -14.95 22.94 8.69
N HIS A 72 -13.83 22.57 9.29
CA HIS A 72 -13.77 21.99 10.63
C HIS A 72 -13.44 23.06 11.65
N ARG A 73 -14.28 23.19 12.69
CA ARG A 73 -14.06 24.10 13.82
C ARG A 73 -13.83 23.29 15.09
N PRO A 74 -12.95 23.73 16.00
CA PRO A 74 -12.84 23.12 17.30
C PRO A 74 -14.11 23.42 18.12
N GLU A 75 -14.73 22.38 18.67
CA GLU A 75 -15.90 22.52 19.54
C GLU A 75 -15.49 22.82 20.99
N VAL A 76 -14.26 22.46 21.37
CA VAL A 76 -13.73 22.64 22.73
C VAL A 76 -12.28 23.13 22.71
N CYS A 77 -11.92 23.94 23.70
CA CYS A 77 -10.55 24.37 23.90
C CYS A 77 -9.67 23.17 24.36
N PRO A 78 -8.55 22.85 23.67
CA PRO A 78 -7.70 21.72 24.06
C PRO A 78 -7.00 21.91 25.41
N CYS A 79 -6.87 23.15 25.89
CA CYS A 79 -6.22 23.48 27.17
C CYS A 79 -7.19 23.32 28.36
N CYS A 80 -8.33 24.03 28.34
CA CYS A 80 -9.24 24.10 29.47
C CYS A 80 -10.57 23.33 29.28
N ARG A 81 -10.79 22.74 28.09
CA ARG A 81 -12.01 22.00 27.70
C ARG A 81 -13.32 22.80 27.70
N MET A 82 -13.24 24.12 27.81
CA MET A 82 -14.41 24.98 27.65
C MET A 82 -14.99 24.84 26.24
N GLU A 83 -16.31 24.81 26.13
CA GLU A 83 -17.03 24.82 24.85
C GLU A 83 -16.77 26.12 24.10
N LEU A 84 -16.50 26.00 22.80
CA LEU A 84 -16.24 27.11 21.90
C LEU A 84 -17.50 27.41 21.09
N ALA A 85 -18.00 28.64 21.21
CA ALA A 85 -19.21 29.04 20.50
C ALA A 85 -18.99 29.03 18.97
N PRO A 86 -19.95 28.52 18.17
CA PRO A 86 -19.81 28.43 16.71
C PRO A 86 -19.59 29.76 15.98
N GLY A 87 -19.93 30.89 16.62
CA GLY A 87 -19.82 32.24 16.07
C GLY A 87 -18.53 32.98 16.39
N LEU A 88 -17.56 32.34 17.06
CA LEU A 88 -16.26 32.95 17.30
C LEU A 88 -15.54 33.27 15.98
N PRO A 89 -14.76 34.37 15.90
CA PRO A 89 -13.92 34.65 14.74
C PRO A 89 -12.96 33.48 14.47
N THR A 90 -12.77 33.15 13.18
CA THR A 90 -11.90 32.05 12.75
C THR A 90 -10.87 32.52 11.74
N GLU A 91 -9.66 31.96 11.81
CA GLU A 91 -8.62 32.08 10.80
C GLU A 91 -8.26 30.70 10.23
N ALA A 92 -7.71 30.66 9.02
CA ALA A 92 -7.32 29.41 8.36
C ALA A 92 -6.00 28.89 8.92
N ALA A 93 -6.01 27.71 9.53
CA ALA A 93 -4.81 27.06 10.08
C ALA A 93 -4.10 26.11 9.10
N GLY A 94 -4.80 25.64 8.06
CA GLY A 94 -4.27 24.72 7.06
C GLY A 94 -5.38 24.11 6.20
N VAL A 95 -4.98 23.45 5.11
CA VAL A 95 -5.89 22.74 4.20
C VAL A 95 -5.38 21.32 3.98
N TRP A 96 -6.28 20.34 4.07
CA TRP A 96 -6.01 18.95 3.75
C TRP A 96 -7.08 18.44 2.77
N GLU A 97 -6.65 17.73 1.72
CA GLU A 97 -7.51 17.28 0.62
C GLU A 97 -7.46 15.76 0.50
N PRO A 98 -8.43 15.04 1.09
CA PRO A 98 -8.65 13.65 0.74
C PRO A 98 -9.15 13.59 -0.71
N ILE A 99 -8.43 12.85 -1.56
CA ILE A 99 -8.89 12.53 -2.91
C ILE A 99 -9.37 11.09 -2.90
N GLU A 100 -10.64 10.91 -3.26
CA GLU A 100 -11.29 9.60 -3.31
C GLU A 100 -12.16 9.50 -4.56
N LEU A 101 -12.28 8.30 -5.10
CA LEU A 101 -13.23 8.03 -6.17
C LEU A 101 -14.65 7.90 -5.58
N PRO A 102 -15.68 8.40 -6.27
CA PRO A 102 -17.04 8.09 -5.87
C PRO A 102 -17.28 6.58 -5.90
N ALA A 103 -18.19 6.09 -5.07
CA ALA A 103 -18.48 4.66 -4.98
C ALA A 103 -18.82 4.07 -6.37
N VAL A 104 -17.93 3.22 -6.90
CA VAL A 104 -18.08 2.62 -8.22
C VAL A 104 -18.98 1.39 -8.14
N ARG A 105 -20.16 1.46 -8.77
CA ARG A 105 -21.12 0.35 -8.82
C ARG A 105 -21.33 -0.13 -10.26
N PRO A 106 -21.33 -1.45 -10.54
CA PRO A 106 -21.62 -1.95 -11.87
C PRO A 106 -23.10 -1.72 -12.20
N ARG A 107 -23.37 -1.36 -13.46
CA ARG A 107 -24.73 -1.40 -14.00
C ARG A 107 -25.05 -2.83 -14.40
N VAL A 108 -25.96 -3.47 -13.68
CA VAL A 108 -26.45 -4.82 -13.98
C VAL A 108 -27.78 -4.72 -14.71
N VAL A 109 -27.91 -5.40 -15.85
CA VAL A 109 -29.15 -5.44 -16.65
C VAL A 109 -29.61 -6.87 -16.78
N HIS A 110 -30.84 -7.15 -16.34
CA HIS A 110 -31.48 -8.45 -16.53
C HIS A 110 -32.18 -8.49 -17.87
N HIS A 111 -31.70 -9.33 -18.78
CA HIS A 111 -32.34 -9.53 -20.08
C HIS A 111 -33.35 -10.67 -20.00
N HIS A 112 -34.63 -10.33 -19.99
CA HIS A 112 -35.71 -11.31 -20.02
C HIS A 112 -36.04 -11.67 -21.46
N ARG A 113 -35.94 -12.96 -21.78
CA ARG A 113 -36.39 -13.50 -23.06
C ARG A 113 -37.85 -13.89 -22.94
N LEU A 114 -38.69 -13.21 -23.68
CA LEU A 114 -40.11 -13.50 -23.73
C LEU A 114 -40.41 -14.50 -24.84
N ALA A 115 -41.50 -15.23 -24.67
CA ALA A 115 -42.07 -16.08 -25.70
C ALA A 115 -43.56 -15.78 -25.85
N VAL A 116 -44.03 -15.75 -27.08
CA VAL A 116 -45.45 -15.53 -27.42
C VAL A 116 -45.93 -16.66 -28.32
N ARG A 117 -47.23 -16.92 -28.32
CA ARG A 117 -47.86 -17.82 -29.29
C ARG A 117 -48.43 -17.00 -30.43
N CYS A 118 -48.14 -17.39 -31.67
CA CYS A 118 -48.69 -16.74 -32.85
C CYS A 118 -50.22 -16.96 -32.88
N PRO A 119 -51.04 -15.90 -32.98
CA PRO A 119 -52.49 -16.06 -33.01
C PRO A 119 -53.00 -16.72 -34.30
N GLY A 120 -52.23 -16.68 -35.40
CA GLY A 120 -52.65 -17.27 -36.67
C GLY A 120 -52.38 -18.77 -36.79
N CYS A 121 -51.24 -19.26 -36.29
CA CYS A 121 -50.83 -20.67 -36.46
C CYS A 121 -50.48 -21.40 -35.14
N GLY A 122 -50.57 -20.74 -33.99
CA GLY A 122 -50.30 -21.33 -32.67
C GLY A 122 -48.81 -21.54 -32.32
N THR A 123 -47.90 -21.34 -33.29
CA THR A 123 -46.45 -21.52 -33.10
C THR A 123 -45.91 -20.64 -31.96
N ARG A 124 -45.10 -21.24 -31.09
CA ARG A 124 -44.41 -20.52 -30.00
C ARG A 124 -43.14 -19.83 -30.54
N ALA A 125 -43.20 -18.51 -30.68
CA ALA A 125 -42.06 -17.67 -31.02
C ALA A 125 -41.33 -17.22 -29.74
N VAL A 126 -40.01 -17.35 -29.70
CA VAL A 126 -39.18 -16.94 -28.55
C VAL A 126 -38.22 -15.86 -29.01
N ALA A 127 -38.06 -14.79 -28.22
CA ALA A 127 -37.07 -13.76 -28.49
C ALA A 127 -35.65 -14.36 -28.60
N PRO A 128 -34.82 -13.91 -29.56
CA PRO A 128 -33.44 -14.38 -29.69
C PRO A 128 -32.60 -14.02 -28.46
N VAL A 129 -31.43 -14.66 -28.33
CA VAL A 129 -30.49 -14.34 -27.25
C VAL A 129 -29.82 -12.99 -27.56
N PRO A 130 -29.92 -11.97 -26.69
CA PRO A 130 -29.48 -10.62 -27.01
C PRO A 130 -27.96 -10.42 -26.91
N VAL A 131 -27.26 -11.26 -26.15
CA VAL A 131 -25.81 -11.14 -25.93
C VAL A 131 -25.19 -12.53 -25.90
N SER A 132 -24.07 -12.72 -26.61
CA SER A 132 -23.26 -13.94 -26.55
C SER A 132 -21.88 -13.61 -25.99
N GLY A 133 -21.28 -14.56 -25.27
CA GLY A 133 -19.95 -14.41 -24.66
C GLY A 133 -19.99 -14.04 -23.18
N THR A 134 -18.93 -13.37 -22.72
CA THR A 134 -18.72 -12.99 -21.31
C THR A 134 -19.81 -12.02 -20.81
N PRO A 135 -20.29 -12.17 -19.56
CA PRO A 135 -21.25 -11.25 -18.96
C PRO A 135 -20.63 -9.89 -18.59
N PHE A 136 -19.30 -9.75 -18.69
CA PHE A 136 -18.58 -8.56 -18.28
C PHE A 136 -18.33 -7.63 -19.47
N GLY A 137 -18.75 -6.38 -19.35
CA GLY A 137 -18.55 -5.37 -20.39
C GLY A 137 -17.08 -4.90 -20.52
N PRO A 138 -16.73 -4.22 -21.62
CA PRO A 138 -15.35 -3.80 -21.90
C PRO A 138 -14.78 -2.85 -20.84
N ARG A 139 -15.60 -1.95 -20.28
CA ARG A 139 -15.19 -1.04 -19.20
C ARG A 139 -14.79 -1.77 -17.92
N LEU A 140 -15.53 -2.82 -17.56
CA LEU A 140 -15.22 -3.62 -16.37
C LEU A 140 -13.92 -4.41 -16.57
N HIS A 141 -13.72 -5.00 -17.76
CA HIS A 141 -12.44 -5.64 -18.09
C HIS A 141 -11.26 -4.67 -18.04
N ALA A 142 -11.41 -3.46 -18.57
CA ALA A 142 -10.35 -2.45 -18.55
C ALA A 142 -9.95 -2.08 -17.11
N VAL A 143 -10.92 -1.80 -16.23
CA VAL A 143 -10.66 -1.49 -14.81
C VAL A 143 -10.01 -2.68 -14.10
N ALA A 144 -10.56 -3.89 -14.26
CA ALA A 144 -10.01 -5.08 -13.64
C ALA A 144 -8.57 -5.36 -14.09
N THR A 145 -8.27 -5.13 -15.37
CA THR A 145 -6.92 -5.32 -15.93
C THR A 145 -5.97 -4.28 -15.39
N TYR A 146 -6.35 -3.00 -15.41
CA TYR A 146 -5.52 -1.90 -14.89
C TYR A 146 -5.16 -2.14 -13.43
N LEU A 147 -6.13 -2.46 -12.58
CA LEU A 147 -5.91 -2.72 -11.15
C LEU A 147 -5.06 -3.98 -10.89
N LYS A 148 -5.11 -4.96 -11.80
CA LYS A 148 -4.28 -6.18 -11.71
C LYS A 148 -2.84 -5.93 -12.14
N THR A 149 -2.61 -5.09 -13.15
CA THR A 149 -1.29 -4.96 -13.79
C THR A 149 -0.51 -3.72 -13.34
N TYR A 150 -1.18 -2.67 -12.88
CA TYR A 150 -0.55 -1.41 -12.48
C TYR A 150 -0.85 -1.07 -11.03
N GLN A 151 0.19 -0.71 -10.28
CA GLN A 151 0.13 -0.31 -8.87
C GLN A 151 0.82 1.04 -8.67
N ALA A 152 0.42 2.07 -9.41
CA ALA A 152 0.98 3.41 -9.27
C ALA A 152 -0.09 4.40 -8.82
N LEU A 153 -0.35 4.43 -7.52
CA LEU A 153 -0.82 5.62 -6.83
C LEU A 153 0.39 6.12 -6.03
N SER A 154 0.95 7.27 -6.44
CA SER A 154 2.07 7.93 -5.77
C SER A 154 1.61 9.20 -5.09
#